data_AF-A0A3B8S5G2-F1
#
_entry.id   AF-A0A3B8S5G2-F1
#
_cell.length_a   1.000
_cell.length_b   1.000
_cell.length_c   1.000
_cell.angle_alpha   90.00
_cell.angle_beta   90.00
_cell.angle_gamma   90.00
#
_symmetry.space_group_name_H-M   'P 1'
#
loop_
_entity.id
_entity.type
_entity.pdbx_description
1 polymer ?
#
loop_
_entity_poly.entity_id
_entity_poly.type
_entity_poly.pdbx_seq_one_letter_code
_entity_poly.pdbx_strand_id
1 'polypeptide(L)' 'MKIYFLLISFFVFILSSCAEKGFYQSQQKILKQECEKLNSPQYEACLRELDDQSYDDYRREREKIMKEEILDKKLSSY' A
#
# COMPACT_ATOMS: atom_id res chain seq x y z
N MET A 1 -32.44 0.56 -17.89
CA MET A 1 -31.44 1.65 -17.75
C MET A 1 -30.97 1.85 -16.30
N LYS A 2 -31.84 2.15 -15.31
CA LYS A 2 -31.43 2.39 -13.91
C LYS A 2 -30.68 1.23 -13.23
N ILE A 3 -31.06 -0.02 -13.53
CA ILE A 3 -30.43 -1.22 -12.93
C ILE A 3 -28.99 -1.44 -13.43
N TYR A 4 -28.69 -1.08 -14.67
CA TYR A 4 -27.32 -1.15 -15.20
C TYR A 4 -26.39 -0.15 -14.53
N PHE A 5 -26.89 1.04 -14.18
CA PHE A 5 -26.14 2.02 -13.40
C PHE A 5 -25.76 1.49 -12.00
N LEU A 6 -26.66 0.74 -11.35
CA LEU A 6 -26.37 0.10 -10.06
C LEU A 6 -25.36 -1.04 -10.18
N LEU A 7 -25.45 -1.85 -11.23
CA LEU A 7 -24.50 -2.93 -11.50
C LEU A 7 -23.09 -2.41 -11.82
N ILE A 8 -22.98 -1.33 -12.60
CA ILE A 8 -21.69 -0.68 -12.92
C ILE A 8 -21.05 -0.13 -11.65
N SER A 9 -21.83 0.56 -10.81
CA SER A 9 -21.33 1.10 -9.53
C SER A 9 -20.78 0.01 -8.62
N PHE A 10 -21.53 -1.10 -8.47
CA PHE A 10 -21.10 -2.24 -7.67
C PHE A 10 -19.80 -2.87 -8.17
N PHE A 11 -19.61 -2.96 -9.48
CA PHE A 11 -18.39 -3.51 -10.08
C PHE A 11 -17.15 -2.66 -9.77
N VAL A 12 -17.27 -1.33 -9.75
CA VAL A 12 -16.17 -0.41 -9.44
C VAL A 12 -15.69 -0.58 -7.99
N PHE A 13 -16.60 -0.83 -7.04
CA PHE A 13 -16.23 -1.05 -5.63
C PHE A 13 -15.46 -2.35 -5.40
N ILE A 14 -15.71 -3.39 -6.19
CA ILE A 14 -15.00 -4.67 -6.03
C ILE A 14 -13.55 -4.56 -6.50
N LEU A 15 -13.31 -3.79 -7.57
CA LEU A 15 -11.97 -3.62 -8.15
C LEU A 15 -10.97 -2.93 -7.22
N SER A 16 -11.41 -2.12 -6.26
CA SER A 16 -10.52 -1.44 -5.32
C SER A 16 -9.81 -2.41 -4.35
N SER A 17 -10.47 -3.51 -3.98
CA SER A 17 -9.91 -4.51 -3.06
C SER A 17 -8.86 -5.42 -3.68
N CYS A 18 -8.88 -5.62 -5.00
CA CYS A 18 -7.88 -6.42 -5.71
C CYS A 18 -6.59 -5.62 -6.03
N ALA A 19 -6.63 -4.29 -5.95
CA ALA A 19 -5.53 -3.44 -6.38
C ALA A 19 -4.38 -3.30 -5.35
N GLU A 20 -4.62 -3.61 -4.07
CA GLU A 20 -3.70 -3.27 -2.97
C GLU A 20 -2.33 -3.97 -3.09
N LYS A 21 -2.34 -5.29 -3.27
CA LYS A 21 -1.10 -6.07 -3.40
C LYS A 21 -0.35 -5.76 -4.68
N GLY A 22 -1.08 -5.57 -5.79
CA GLY A 22 -0.50 -5.21 -7.08
C GLY A 22 0.18 -3.84 -7.05
N PHE A 23 -0.43 -2.87 -6.37
CA PHE A 23 0.15 -1.55 -6.18
C PHE A 23 1.44 -1.60 -5.36
N TYR A 24 1.43 -2.30 -4.21
CA TYR A 24 2.65 -2.48 -3.39
C TYR A 24 3.79 -3.11 -4.19
N GLN A 25 3.52 -4.19 -4.92
CA GLN A 25 4.53 -4.87 -5.75
C GLN A 25 5.10 -3.97 -6.84
N SER A 26 4.26 -3.14 -7.47
CA SER A 26 4.71 -2.18 -8.49
C SER A 26 5.64 -1.12 -7.91
N GLN A 27 5.32 -0.59 -6.72
CA GLN A 27 6.16 0.39 -6.02
C GLN A 27 7.49 -0.23 -5.58
N GLN A 28 7.46 -1.42 -4.99
CA GLN A 28 8.67 -2.13 -4.58
C GLN A 28 9.60 -2.41 -5.78
N LYS A 29 9.03 -2.71 -6.95
CA LYS A 29 9.80 -2.88 -8.19
C LYS A 29 10.49 -1.58 -8.63
N ILE A 30 9.79 -0.46 -8.60
CA ILE A 30 10.35 0.86 -8.97
C ILE A 30 11.50 1.23 -8.02
N LEU A 31 11.30 1.05 -6.72
CA LEU A 31 12.31 1.33 -5.70
C LEU A 31 13.55 0.43 -5.86
N LYS A 32 13.38 -0.85 -6.18
CA LYS A 32 14.50 -1.75 -6.52
C LYS A 32 15.30 -1.24 -7.73
N GLN A 33 14.62 -0.77 -8.77
CA GLN A 33 15.27 -0.15 -9.94
C GLN A 33 15.98 1.16 -9.60
N GLU A 34 15.51 1.88 -8.58
CA GLU A 34 16.18 3.08 -8.09
C GLU A 34 17.45 2.74 -7.31
N CYS A 35 17.42 1.67 -6.50
CA CYS A 35 18.62 1.16 -5.84
C CYS A 35 19.70 0.80 -6.87
N GLU A 36 19.34 0.15 -7.99
CA GLU A 36 20.28 -0.24 -9.06
C GLU A 36 21.09 0.93 -9.66
N LYS A 37 20.64 2.18 -9.48
CA LYS A 37 21.35 3.37 -9.95
C LYS A 37 22.43 3.85 -8.97
N LEU A 38 22.45 3.32 -7.75
CA LEU A 38 23.39 3.69 -6.70
C LEU A 38 24.73 2.95 -6.85
N ASN A 39 25.77 3.50 -6.23
CA ASN A 39 27.07 2.83 -6.14
C ASN A 39 27.04 1.67 -5.14
N SER A 40 27.97 0.71 -5.26
CA SER A 40 27.93 -0.59 -4.56
C SER A 40 27.61 -0.54 -3.04
N PRO A 41 28.20 0.35 -2.22
CA PRO A 41 27.87 0.41 -0.79
C PRO A 41 26.44 0.93 -0.52
N GLN A 42 25.98 1.89 -1.32
CA GLN A 42 24.65 2.49 -1.18
C GLN A 42 23.58 1.57 -1.77
N TYR A 43 23.91 0.80 -2.80
CA TYR A 43 23.06 -0.23 -3.39
C TYR A 43 22.69 -1.31 -2.36
N GLU A 44 23.68 -1.87 -1.67
CA GLU A 44 23.46 -2.92 -0.66
C GLU A 44 22.70 -2.41 0.57
N ALA A 45 22.88 -1.15 0.94
CA ALA A 45 22.11 -0.52 2.01
C ALA A 45 20.65 -0.31 1.58
N CYS A 46 20.42 0.22 0.37
CA CYS A 46 19.11 0.46 -0.20
C CYS A 46 18.29 -0.84 -0.35
N LEU A 47 18.91 -1.91 -0.86
CA LEU A 47 18.23 -3.20 -1.01
C LEU A 47 17.85 -3.85 0.32
N ARG A 48 18.70 -3.76 1.35
CA ARG A 48 18.39 -4.31 2.68
C ARG A 48 17.13 -3.68 3.28
N GLU A 49 17.03 -2.37 3.21
CA GLU A 49 15.84 -1.63 3.68
C GLU A 49 14.56 -2.11 2.97
N LEU A 50 14.66 -2.45 1.68
CA LEU A 50 13.53 -2.89 0.86
C LEU A 50 13.13 -4.35 1.03
N ASP A 51 14.08 -5.22 1.33
CA ASP A 51 13.84 -6.67 1.49
C ASP A 51 13.43 -7.03 2.92
N ASP A 52 13.77 -6.20 3.91
CA ASP A 52 13.41 -6.41 5.32
C ASP A 52 11.89 -6.28 5.59
N GLN A 53 11.12 -5.69 4.67
CA GLN A 53 9.68 -5.52 4.82
C GLN A 53 8.87 -6.47 3.91
N SER A 54 8.22 -7.47 4.52
CA SER A 54 7.19 -8.28 3.83
C SER A 54 5.93 -7.45 3.56
N TYR A 55 5.20 -7.80 2.50
CA TYR A 55 3.87 -7.22 2.21
C TYR A 55 2.91 -7.36 3.40
N ASP A 56 2.93 -8.49 4.10
CA ASP A 56 2.04 -8.73 5.23
C ASP A 56 2.41 -7.89 6.45
N ASP A 57 3.70 -7.58 6.62
CA ASP A 57 4.18 -6.68 7.67
C ASP A 57 3.80 -5.24 7.36
N TYR A 58 4.04 -4.80 6.13
CA TYR A 58 3.58 -3.51 5.62
C TYR A 58 2.07 -3.32 5.81
N ARG A 59 1.27 -4.33 5.45
CA ARG A 59 -0.19 -4.28 5.58
C ARG A 59 -0.63 -4.16 7.04
N ARG A 60 -0.06 -4.98 7.93
CA ARG A 60 -0.39 -4.94 9.35
C ARG A 60 -0.04 -3.60 9.98
N GLU A 61 1.11 -3.03 9.62
CA GLU A 61 1.54 -1.72 10.14
C GLU A 61 0.62 -0.60 9.67
N ARG A 62 0.25 -0.59 8.38
CA ARG A 62 -0.76 0.33 7.81
C ARG A 62 -2.10 0.25 8.53
N GLU A 63 -2.57 -0.95 8.84
CA GLU A 63 -3.84 -1.15 9.56
C GLU A 63 -3.78 -0.62 10.99
N LYS A 64 -2.64 -0.72 11.68
CA LYS A 64 -2.46 -0.13 13.01
C LYS A 64 -2.50 1.39 12.95
N ILE A 65 -1.72 2.00 12.05
CA ILE A 65 -1.65 3.46 11.89
C ILE A 65 -3.05 4.02 11.59
N MET A 66 -3.79 3.42 10.65
CA MET A 66 -5.17 3.85 10.37
C MET A 66 -6.09 3.74 11.59
N LYS A 67 -5.97 2.67 12.39
CA LYS A 67 -6.78 2.51 13.60
C LYS A 67 -6.44 3.57 14.65
N GLU A 68 -5.16 3.91 14.80
CA GLU A 68 -4.69 4.96 15.70
C GLU A 68 -5.17 6.34 15.25
N GLU A 69 -5.04 6.68 13.97
CA GLU A 69 -5.56 7.93 13.40
C GLU A 69 -7.09 8.07 13.58
N ILE A 70 -7.83 6.98 13.36
CA ILE A 70 -9.28 6.97 13.57
C ILE A 70 -9.62 7.15 15.06
N LEU A 71 -8.85 6.52 15.95
CA LEU A 71 -9.05 6.61 17.39
C LEU A 71 -8.76 8.01 17.91
N ASP A 72 -7.65 8.62 17.47
CA ASP A 72 -7.24 9.98 17.83
C ASP A 72 -8.29 11.01 17.36
N LYS A 73 -8.74 10.88 16.11
CA LYS A 73 -9.80 11.73 15.57
C LYS A 73 -11.12 11.60 16.33
N LYS A 74 -11.43 10.40 16.83
CA LYS A 74 -12.64 10.15 17.63
C LYS A 74 -12.52 10.74 19.03
N LEU A 75 -11.32 10.72 19.62
CA LEU A 75 -11.03 11.32 20.92
C LEU A 75 -11.05 12.86 20.85
N SER A 76 -10.52 13.44 19.77
CA SER A 76 -10.56 14.90 19.50
C SER A 76 -11.97 15.43 19.20
N SER A 77 -12.96 14.56 19.00
CA SER A 77 -14.36 14.92 18.72
C SER A 77 -15.24 14.94 19.97
N TYR A 78 -14.72 14.57 21.14
CA TYR A 78 -15.37 14.67 22.45
C TYR A 78 -14.81 15.87 23.23
#